data_AF-A0A7S1GE02-F1
#
_entry.id   AF-A0A7S1GE02-F1
#
_cell.length_a   1.000
_cell.length_b   1.000
_cell.length_c   1.000
_cell.angle_alpha   90.00
_cell.angle_beta   90.00
_cell.angle_gamma   90.00
#
_symmetry.space_group_name_H-M   'P 1'
#
loop_
_entity.id
_entity.type
_entity.pdbx_description
1 polymer ?
#
loop_
_entity_poly.entity_id
_entity_poly.type
_entity_poly.pdbx_seq_one_letter_code
_entity_poly.pdbx_strand_id
1 'polypeptide(L)'
;MASDGASGASLLSASELNQLLTILKVSDRPLGDVATQFQRVFQKADHFRAACAVCILLEDDLLTVAQRVAGFFVLTELYRSDTNPFLPVFLETLEKTTLMVEKGFLVQLLTSPPSNRDAAHKTAAAVVAEFASVTHVDVPELGALRSVYSTTVPPVPQMAAVEVRPIVFDPVAPAD
;
A
#
# COMPACT_ATOMS: atom_id res chain seq x y z
N MET A 1 25.12 19.40 31.13
CA MET A 1 25.14 18.57 29.91
C MET A 1 24.24 17.37 30.14
N ALA A 2 22.97 17.48 29.75
CA ALA A 2 22.05 16.37 29.65
C ALA A 2 21.41 16.51 28.27
N SER A 3 21.92 15.76 27.29
CA SER A 3 21.24 15.60 26.01
C SER A 3 20.23 14.49 26.23
N ASP A 4 18.98 14.86 26.49
CA ASP A 4 17.84 13.96 26.32
C ASP A 4 17.82 13.54 24.85
N GLY A 5 18.27 12.32 24.59
CA GLY A 5 18.10 11.67 23.31
C GLY A 5 16.60 11.45 23.11
N ALA A 6 15.99 12.28 22.27
CA ALA A 6 14.69 12.01 21.72
C ALA A 6 14.75 10.62 21.06
N SER A 7 14.26 9.60 21.75
CA SER A 7 13.82 8.36 21.10
C SER A 7 12.72 8.78 20.14
N GLY A 8 13.10 9.00 18.87
CA GLY A 8 12.15 9.24 17.80
C GLY A 8 11.13 8.11 17.84
N ALA A 9 9.87 8.45 18.06
CA ALA A 9 8.79 7.48 18.06
C ALA A 9 8.82 6.72 16.73
N SER A 10 9.23 5.45 16.76
CA SER A 10 9.22 4.61 15.56
C SER A 10 7.78 4.29 15.21
N LEU A 11 7.44 4.37 13.92
CA LEU A 11 6.09 4.13 13.42
C LEU A 11 5.53 2.78 13.90
N LEU A 12 6.38 1.76 13.90
CA LEU A 12 6.12 0.44 14.47
C LEU A 12 7.27 0.08 15.43
N SER A 13 6.96 -0.63 16.51
CA SER A 13 7.99 -1.30 17.31
C SER A 13 8.73 -2.35 16.48
N ALA A 14 9.94 -2.73 16.92
CA ALA A 14 10.70 -3.78 16.25
C ALA A 14 9.93 -5.13 16.16
N SER A 15 9.10 -5.43 17.16
CA SER A 15 8.26 -6.63 17.14
C SER A 15 7.16 -6.53 16.07
N GLU A 16 6.44 -5.42 16.03
CA GLU A 16 5.40 -5.16 15.02
C GLU A 16 5.97 -5.18 13.60
N LEU A 17 7.13 -4.55 13.39
CA LEU A 17 7.81 -4.57 12.09
C LEU A 17 8.19 -5.99 11.66
N ASN A 18 8.75 -6.80 12.57
CA ASN A 18 9.09 -8.20 12.27
C ASN A 18 7.84 -9.02 11.93
N GLN A 19 6.71 -8.77 12.61
CA GLN A 19 5.44 -9.41 12.28
C GLN A 19 4.96 -8.99 10.88
N LEU A 20 5.02 -7.69 10.56
CA LEU A 20 4.68 -7.19 9.23
C LEU A 20 5.52 -7.85 8.13
N LEU A 21 6.84 -7.87 8.28
CA LEU A 21 7.75 -8.49 7.33
C LEU A 21 7.48 -9.99 7.18
N THR A 22 7.14 -10.67 8.27
CA THR A 22 6.75 -12.09 8.24
C THR A 22 5.49 -12.30 7.40
N ILE A 23 4.48 -11.44 7.55
CA ILE A 23 3.23 -11.50 6.76
C ILE A 23 3.52 -11.30 5.28
N LEU A 24 4.29 -10.26 4.92
CA LEU A 24 4.60 -9.93 3.53
C LEU A 24 5.51 -10.97 2.85
N LYS A 25 6.40 -11.62 3.60
CA LYS A 25 7.33 -12.63 3.07
C LYS A 25 6.61 -13.88 2.55
N VAL A 26 5.38 -14.13 2.95
CA VAL A 26 4.66 -15.33 2.55
C VAL A 26 4.16 -15.20 1.11
N SER A 27 4.82 -15.90 0.19
CA SER A 27 4.57 -15.82 -1.25
C SER A 27 3.79 -16.99 -1.83
N ASP A 28 3.60 -18.06 -1.05
CA ASP A 28 2.99 -19.34 -1.41
C ASP A 28 1.54 -19.49 -0.93
N ARG A 29 1.00 -18.50 -0.22
CA ARG A 29 -0.40 -18.45 0.20
C ARG A 29 -1.21 -17.47 -0.63
N PRO A 30 -2.54 -17.66 -0.73
CA PRO A 30 -3.43 -16.71 -1.37
C PRO A 30 -3.29 -15.30 -0.78
N LEU A 31 -3.34 -14.28 -1.63
CA LEU A 31 -3.22 -12.88 -1.21
C LEU A 31 -4.35 -12.48 -0.23
N GLY A 32 -5.55 -13.05 -0.38
CA GLY A 32 -6.65 -12.88 0.58
C GLY A 32 -6.29 -13.33 2.00
N ASP A 33 -5.52 -14.42 2.14
CA ASP A 33 -5.06 -14.91 3.44
C ASP A 33 -4.00 -13.99 4.04
N VAL A 34 -3.14 -13.40 3.20
CA VAL A 34 -2.12 -12.42 3.62
C VAL A 34 -2.80 -11.16 4.19
N ALA A 35 -3.80 -10.62 3.49
CA ALA A 35 -4.58 -9.48 3.96
C ALA A 35 -5.34 -9.80 5.27
N THR A 36 -5.97 -10.98 5.34
CA THR A 36 -6.65 -11.45 6.56
C THR A 36 -5.68 -11.61 7.73
N GLN A 37 -4.45 -12.08 7.48
CA GLN A 37 -3.43 -12.17 8.52
C GLN A 37 -2.98 -10.79 8.99
N PHE A 38 -2.75 -9.85 8.08
CA PHE A 38 -2.44 -8.46 8.42
C PHE A 38 -3.51 -7.87 9.35
N GLN A 39 -4.78 -7.97 8.99
CA GLN A 39 -5.90 -7.43 9.76
C GLN A 39 -6.09 -8.08 11.14
N ARG A 40 -5.59 -9.31 11.33
CA ARG A 40 -5.63 -10.03 12.60
C ARG A 40 -4.45 -9.70 13.50
N VAL A 41 -3.28 -9.44 12.92
CA VAL A 41 -2.06 -9.09 13.66
C VAL A 41 -2.12 -7.66 14.15
N PHE A 42 -2.56 -6.73 13.30
CA PHE A 42 -2.76 -5.33 13.66
C PHE A 42 -4.22 -5.10 14.02
N GLN A 43 -4.50 -4.43 15.14
CA GLN A 43 -5.87 -4.07 15.49
C GLN A 43 -6.39 -2.97 14.56
N LYS A 44 -7.71 -2.80 14.47
CA LYS A 44 -8.33 -1.82 13.57
C LYS A 44 -7.78 -0.40 13.76
N ALA A 45 -7.52 0.00 15.01
CA ALA A 45 -6.92 1.30 15.33
C ALA A 45 -5.48 1.46 14.84
N ASP A 46 -4.76 0.36 14.62
CA ASP A 46 -3.37 0.33 14.14
C ASP A 46 -3.26 0.09 12.64
N HIS A 47 -4.36 -0.24 11.96
CA HIS A 47 -4.36 -0.59 10.53
C HIS A 47 -3.75 0.51 9.68
N PHE A 48 -4.13 1.75 9.94
CA PHE A 48 -3.59 2.92 9.24
C PHE A 48 -2.08 3.06 9.45
N ARG A 49 -1.63 3.01 10.71
CA ARG A 49 -0.22 3.11 11.11
C ARG A 49 0.65 2.01 10.50
N ALA A 50 0.16 0.77 10.53
CA ALA A 50 0.83 -0.37 9.93
C ALA A 50 0.82 -0.32 8.40
N ALA A 51 -0.25 0.20 7.78
CA ALA A 51 -0.31 0.44 6.34
C ALA A 51 0.68 1.52 5.89
N CYS A 52 0.87 2.58 6.67
CA CYS A 52 1.94 3.56 6.42
C CYS A 52 3.34 2.90 6.41
N ALA A 53 3.60 1.93 7.29
CA ALA A 53 4.86 1.18 7.26
C ALA A 53 4.98 0.34 5.98
N VAL A 54 3.90 -0.26 5.48
CA VAL A 54 3.90 -0.94 4.17
C VAL A 54 4.23 0.05 3.05
N CYS A 55 3.65 1.24 3.06
CA CYS A 55 3.95 2.27 2.07
C CYS A 55 5.42 2.69 2.09
N ILE A 56 6.00 2.94 3.27
CA ILE A 56 7.43 3.27 3.39
C ILE A 56 8.29 2.15 2.80
N LEU A 57 7.98 0.88 3.11
CA LEU A 57 8.71 -0.27 2.58
C LEU A 57 8.61 -0.39 1.04
N LEU A 58 7.46 -0.01 0.46
CA LEU A 58 7.23 0.01 -0.99
C LEU A 58 7.95 1.19 -1.67
N GLU A 59 7.91 2.38 -1.09
CA GLU A 59 8.53 3.59 -1.64
C GLU A 59 10.06 3.52 -1.58
N ASP A 60 10.61 2.99 -0.48
CA ASP A 60 12.05 2.91 -0.23
C ASP A 60 12.70 1.66 -0.87
N ASP A 61 11.93 0.90 -1.65
CA ASP A 61 12.33 -0.32 -2.34
C ASP A 61 12.98 -1.39 -1.44
N LEU A 62 12.41 -1.57 -0.25
CA LEU A 62 12.93 -2.50 0.78
C LEU A 62 12.31 -3.91 0.70
N LEU A 63 11.54 -4.19 -0.36
CA LEU A 63 10.78 -5.42 -0.53
C LEU A 63 11.11 -6.09 -1.87
N THR A 64 11.12 -7.42 -1.88
CA THR A 64 11.16 -8.20 -3.13
C THR A 64 9.88 -8.02 -3.94
N VAL A 65 9.91 -8.25 -5.25
CA VAL A 65 8.72 -8.10 -6.14
C VAL A 65 7.48 -8.84 -5.60
N ALA A 66 7.64 -10.08 -5.11
CA ALA A 66 6.53 -10.84 -4.53
C ALA A 66 5.98 -10.18 -3.25
N GLN A 67 6.85 -9.66 -2.38
CA GLN A 67 6.44 -8.92 -1.18
C GLN A 67 5.77 -7.60 -1.54
N ARG A 68 6.20 -6.94 -2.62
CA ARG A 68 5.58 -5.71 -3.14
C ARG A 68 4.16 -5.98 -3.65
N VAL A 69 3.96 -7.06 -4.41
CA VAL A 69 2.64 -7.56 -4.82
C VAL A 69 1.74 -7.78 -3.59
N ALA A 70 2.25 -8.45 -2.56
CA ALA A 70 1.51 -8.63 -1.31
C ALA A 70 1.18 -7.30 -0.62
N GLY A 71 2.13 -6.37 -0.55
CA GLY A 71 1.96 -5.04 0.04
C GLY A 71 0.88 -4.23 -0.68
N PHE A 72 0.92 -4.14 -2.01
CA PHE A 72 -0.12 -3.46 -2.79
C PHE A 72 -1.50 -4.08 -2.55
N PHE A 73 -1.59 -5.42 -2.54
CA PHE A 73 -2.85 -6.09 -2.27
C PHE A 73 -3.40 -5.79 -0.87
N VAL A 74 -2.56 -5.83 0.17
CA VAL A 74 -2.94 -5.51 1.56
C VAL A 74 -3.51 -4.09 1.64
N LEU A 75 -2.80 -3.09 1.09
CA LEU A 75 -3.25 -1.70 1.09
C LEU A 75 -4.58 -1.52 0.34
N THR A 76 -4.81 -2.32 -0.69
CA THR A 76 -6.04 -2.25 -1.50
C THR A 76 -7.23 -2.92 -0.81
N GLU A 77 -7.02 -4.04 -0.11
CA GLU A 77 -8.10 -4.72 0.64
C GLU A 77 -8.50 -3.96 1.90
N LEU A 78 -7.54 -3.30 2.55
CA LEU A 78 -7.79 -2.61 3.81
C LEU A 78 -8.84 -1.48 3.67
N TYR A 79 -8.90 -0.83 2.51
CA TYR A 79 -9.82 0.26 2.20
C TYR A 79 -10.73 -0.09 1.02
N ARG A 80 -11.22 -1.33 0.92
CA ARG A 80 -12.07 -1.74 -0.22
C ARG A 80 -13.41 -1.00 -0.31
N SER A 81 -13.91 -0.50 0.82
CA SER A 81 -15.25 0.08 0.96
C SER A 81 -15.23 1.61 1.07
N ASP A 82 -14.05 2.20 1.21
CA ASP A 82 -13.84 3.60 1.51
C ASP A 82 -12.82 4.21 0.53
N THR A 83 -12.66 5.53 0.56
CA THR A 83 -11.59 6.20 -0.17
C THR A 83 -10.24 5.72 0.36
N ASN A 84 -9.45 5.05 -0.50
CA ASN A 84 -8.15 4.51 -0.11
C ASN A 84 -7.12 5.63 0.03
N PRO A 85 -6.60 5.90 1.24
CA PRO A 85 -5.72 7.04 1.46
C PRO A 85 -4.31 6.83 0.86
N PHE A 86 -4.00 5.60 0.45
CA PHE A 86 -2.74 5.20 -0.18
C PHE A 86 -2.81 5.18 -1.71
N LEU A 87 -3.94 5.59 -2.31
CA LEU A 87 -4.07 5.70 -3.77
C LEU A 87 -2.93 6.51 -4.42
N PRO A 88 -2.47 7.66 -3.86
CA PRO A 88 -1.32 8.37 -4.41
C PRO A 88 -0.06 7.51 -4.57
N VAL A 89 0.21 6.60 -3.62
CA VAL A 89 1.36 5.68 -3.67
C VAL A 89 1.24 4.73 -4.86
N PHE A 90 0.04 4.22 -5.16
CA PHE A 90 -0.19 3.36 -6.33
C PHE A 90 0.06 4.11 -7.64
N LEU A 91 -0.44 5.35 -7.74
CA LEU A 91 -0.30 6.17 -8.95
C LEU A 91 1.16 6.59 -9.18
N GLU A 92 1.84 7.02 -8.13
CA GLU A 92 3.28 7.33 -8.21
C GLU A 92 4.11 6.10 -8.56
N THR A 93 3.77 4.93 -8.01
CA THR A 93 4.45 3.68 -8.37
C THR A 93 4.25 3.37 -9.85
N LEU A 94 3.03 3.50 -10.38
CA LEU A 94 2.75 3.28 -11.80
C LEU A 94 3.57 4.19 -12.73
N GLU A 95 3.81 5.43 -12.32
CA GLU A 95 4.62 6.40 -13.06
C GLU A 95 6.12 6.07 -13.01
N LYS A 96 6.61 5.60 -11.85
CA LYS A 96 8.06 5.43 -11.58
C LYS A 96 8.58 4.03 -11.88
N THR A 97 7.77 2.99 -11.66
CA THR A 97 8.24 1.60 -11.75
C THR A 97 8.55 1.20 -13.18
N THR A 98 9.61 0.41 -13.35
CA THR A 98 9.96 -0.23 -14.63
C THR A 98 9.53 -1.70 -14.68
N LEU A 99 9.03 -2.24 -13.57
CA LEU A 99 8.65 -3.64 -13.44
C LEU A 99 7.25 -3.87 -14.01
N MET A 100 7.15 -4.70 -15.05
CA MET A 100 5.85 -5.02 -15.70
C MET A 100 4.87 -5.72 -14.75
N VAL A 101 5.40 -6.52 -13.82
CA VAL A 101 4.61 -7.16 -12.76
C VAL A 101 3.88 -6.12 -11.92
N GLU A 102 4.56 -5.05 -11.51
CA GLU A 102 3.94 -3.99 -10.71
C GLU A 102 2.93 -3.21 -11.51
N LYS A 103 3.27 -2.84 -12.75
CA LYS A 103 2.35 -2.11 -13.63
C LYS A 103 1.07 -2.89 -13.86
N GLY A 104 1.20 -4.13 -14.32
CA GLY A 104 0.07 -4.99 -14.63
C GLY A 104 -0.80 -5.24 -13.41
N PHE A 105 -0.17 -5.53 -12.27
CA PHE A 105 -0.92 -5.80 -11.06
C PHE A 105 -1.61 -4.55 -10.48
N LEU A 106 -0.95 -3.39 -10.45
CA LEU A 106 -1.58 -2.15 -10.00
C LEU A 106 -2.73 -1.72 -10.92
N VAL A 107 -2.56 -1.83 -12.24
CA VAL A 107 -3.66 -1.58 -13.19
C VAL A 107 -4.83 -2.52 -12.91
N GLN A 108 -4.56 -3.82 -12.70
CA GLN A 108 -5.60 -4.78 -12.34
C GLN A 108 -6.33 -4.38 -11.05
N LEU A 109 -5.61 -4.00 -9.99
CA LEU A 109 -6.20 -3.61 -8.70
C LEU A 109 -7.06 -2.34 -8.79
N LEU A 110 -6.62 -1.36 -9.57
CA LEU A 110 -7.28 -0.05 -9.70
C LEU A 110 -8.48 -0.07 -10.64
N THR A 111 -8.49 -0.96 -11.63
CA THR A 111 -9.55 -1.02 -12.65
C THR A 111 -10.58 -2.12 -12.40
N SER A 112 -10.24 -3.14 -11.60
CA SER A 112 -11.18 -4.22 -11.27
C SER A 112 -12.13 -3.79 -10.16
N PRO A 113 -13.45 -4.05 -10.29
CA PRO A 113 -14.39 -3.80 -9.21
C PRO A 113 -14.05 -4.66 -7.99
N PRO A 114 -14.32 -4.21 -6.75
CA PRO A 114 -14.00 -4.96 -5.52
C PRO A 114 -14.63 -6.35 -5.46
N SER A 115 -15.74 -6.58 -6.19
CA SER A 115 -16.44 -7.86 -6.29
C SER A 115 -15.74 -8.89 -7.19
N ASN A 116 -14.73 -8.48 -7.98
CA ASN A 116 -14.10 -9.33 -9.00
C ASN A 116 -12.57 -9.44 -8.83
N ARG A 117 -12.08 -9.44 -7.58
CA ARG A 117 -10.66 -9.55 -7.30
C ARG A 117 -10.20 -11.01 -7.28
N ASP A 118 -10.15 -11.64 -8.45
CA ASP A 118 -9.51 -12.94 -8.66
C ASP A 118 -8.10 -13.01 -8.06
N ALA A 119 -7.42 -11.87 -7.95
CA ALA A 119 -6.15 -11.70 -7.26
C ALA A 119 -6.15 -12.25 -5.83
N ALA A 120 -7.27 -12.17 -5.09
CA ALA A 120 -7.35 -12.67 -3.72
C ALA A 120 -7.08 -14.19 -3.63
N HIS A 121 -7.43 -14.94 -4.68
CA HIS A 121 -7.24 -16.39 -4.76
C HIS A 121 -5.85 -16.78 -5.30
N LYS A 122 -5.11 -15.81 -5.87
CA LYS A 122 -3.76 -16.03 -6.37
C LYS A 122 -2.73 -15.87 -5.25
N THR A 123 -1.62 -16.59 -5.36
CA THR A 123 -0.45 -16.33 -4.51
C THR A 123 0.38 -15.21 -5.12
N ALA A 124 1.22 -14.54 -4.30
CA ALA A 124 2.12 -13.51 -4.84
C ALA A 124 3.07 -14.08 -5.90
N ALA A 125 3.56 -15.31 -5.72
CA ALA A 125 4.39 -15.98 -6.71
C ALA A 125 3.65 -16.25 -8.03
N ALA A 126 2.36 -16.62 -7.96
CA ALA A 126 1.54 -16.84 -9.15
C ALA A 126 1.32 -15.54 -9.94
N VAL A 127 1.05 -14.42 -9.25
CA VAL A 127 0.95 -13.10 -9.89
C VAL A 127 2.28 -12.71 -10.56
N VAL A 128 3.41 -12.90 -9.88
CA VAL A 128 4.73 -12.63 -10.48
C VAL A 128 4.94 -13.46 -11.74
N ALA A 129 4.58 -14.74 -11.72
CA ALA A 129 4.69 -15.63 -12.88
C ALA A 129 3.77 -15.22 -14.04
N GLU A 130 2.54 -14.80 -13.74
CA GLU A 130 1.55 -14.34 -14.72
C GLU A 130 2.06 -13.15 -15.54
N PHE A 131 2.75 -12.22 -14.90
CA PHE A 131 3.29 -11.03 -15.56
C PHE A 131 4.74 -11.19 -16.06
N ALA A 132 5.37 -12.36 -15.87
CA ALA A 132 6.78 -12.57 -16.22
C ALA A 132 7.06 -12.46 -17.73
N SER A 133 6.08 -12.80 -18.58
CA SER A 133 6.19 -12.71 -20.05
C SER A 133 5.49 -11.48 -20.64
N VAL A 134 4.92 -10.60 -19.81
CA VAL A 134 4.23 -9.40 -20.27
C VAL A 134 5.25 -8.35 -20.66
N THR A 135 5.17 -7.88 -21.91
CA THR A 135 6.09 -6.89 -22.47
C THR A 135 5.53 -5.47 -22.48
N HIS A 136 4.21 -5.33 -22.35
CA HIS A 136 3.52 -4.05 -22.34
C HIS A 136 2.27 -4.13 -21.45
N VAL A 137 1.98 -3.05 -20.73
CA VAL A 137 0.80 -2.88 -19.91
C VAL A 137 0.16 -1.54 -20.28
N ASP A 138 -1.09 -1.57 -20.68
CA ASP A 138 -1.86 -0.34 -20.92
C ASP A 138 -2.23 0.30 -19.58
N VAL A 139 -1.59 1.43 -19.28
CA VAL A 139 -1.83 2.20 -18.06
C VAL A 139 -2.96 3.21 -18.33
N PRO A 140 -4.03 3.23 -17.52
CA PRO A 140 -5.12 4.19 -17.67
C PRO A 140 -4.66 5.62 -17.38
N GLU A 141 -5.46 6.61 -17.77
CA GLU A 141 -5.15 8.03 -17.54
C GLU A 141 -5.15 8.36 -16.03
N LEU A 142 -3.95 8.42 -15.44
CA LEU A 142 -3.78 8.61 -13.99
C LEU A 142 -4.28 9.98 -13.51
N GLY A 143 -4.27 11.00 -14.37
CA GLY A 143 -4.76 12.34 -14.04
C GLY A 143 -6.25 12.37 -13.64
N ALA A 144 -7.08 11.56 -14.31
CA ALA A 144 -8.49 11.42 -13.97
C ALA A 144 -8.67 10.78 -12.58
N LEU A 145 -7.90 9.74 -12.28
CA LEU A 145 -7.91 9.07 -10.96
C LEU A 145 -7.47 10.04 -9.84
N ARG A 146 -6.43 10.85 -10.07
CA ARG A 146 -5.99 11.89 -9.12
C ARG A 146 -7.05 12.95 -8.88
N SER A 147 -7.71 13.40 -9.96
CA SER A 147 -8.77 14.40 -9.88
C SER A 147 -9.93 13.92 -9.02
N VAL A 148 -10.44 12.71 -9.27
CA VAL A 148 -11.51 12.09 -8.46
C VAL A 148 -11.07 11.92 -7.00
N TYR A 149 -9.83 11.50 -6.75
CA TYR A 149 -9.33 11.38 -5.38
C TYR A 149 -9.33 12.73 -4.64
N SER A 150 -8.86 13.80 -5.30
CA SER A 150 -8.78 15.14 -4.71
C SER A 150 -10.12 15.79 -4.38
N THR A 151 -11.22 15.35 -5.02
CA THR A 151 -12.56 15.83 -4.65
C THR A 151 -13.11 15.13 -3.41
N THR A 152 -12.61 13.92 -3.12
CA THR A 152 -13.02 13.12 -1.96
C THR A 152 -12.15 13.31 -0.72
N VAL A 153 -10.93 13.84 -0.89
CA VAL A 153 -9.97 14.04 0.19
C VAL A 153 -9.66 15.54 0.33
N PRO A 154 -9.79 16.13 1.54
CA PRO A 154 -9.53 17.55 1.74
C PRO A 154 -8.08 17.95 1.35
N PRO A 155 -7.87 19.10 0.70
CA PRO A 155 -6.53 19.57 0.38
C PRO A 155 -5.76 19.94 1.65
N VAL A 156 -4.50 19.51 1.74
CA VAL A 156 -3.60 19.87 2.85
C VAL A 156 -3.13 21.33 2.67
N PRO A 157 -3.12 22.16 3.73
CA PRO A 157 -2.50 23.48 3.69
C PRO A 157 -1.02 23.39 3.27
N GLN A 158 -0.65 24.15 2.23
CA GLN A 158 0.64 24.07 1.50
C GLN A 158 1.91 24.35 2.32
N MET A 159 1.80 24.66 3.62
CA MET A 159 2.95 24.99 4.47
C MET A 159 3.85 23.79 4.83
N ALA A 160 3.47 22.56 4.50
CA ALA A 160 4.26 21.35 4.75
C ALA A 160 5.05 20.86 3.50
N ALA A 161 5.10 21.63 2.41
CA ALA A 161 5.68 21.23 1.12
C ALA A 161 7.23 21.29 1.03
N VAL A 162 7.94 21.12 2.15
CA VAL A 162 9.41 21.02 2.18
C VAL A 162 9.79 19.61 2.59
N GLU A 163 10.11 18.75 1.61
CA GLU A 163 10.63 17.37 1.78
C GLU A 163 9.77 16.39 2.61
N VAL A 164 8.57 16.78 3.05
CA VAL A 164 7.68 15.91 3.82
C VAL A 164 6.93 14.99 2.85
N ARG A 165 7.03 13.67 3.08
CA ARG A 165 6.28 12.62 2.37
C ARG A 165 4.78 12.97 2.31
N PRO A 166 4.04 12.50 1.28
CA PRO A 166 2.61 12.77 1.16
C PRO A 166 1.87 12.41 2.45
N ILE A 167 1.06 13.35 2.95
CA ILE A 167 0.25 13.14 4.15
C ILE A 167 -0.88 12.19 3.77
N VAL A 168 -0.80 10.99 4.30
CA VAL A 168 -1.89 10.01 4.25
C VAL A 168 -2.91 10.42 5.32
N PHE A 169 -4.19 10.54 4.95
CA PHE A 169 -5.26 10.85 5.91
C PHE A 169 -5.82 9.57 6.52
N ASP A 170 -5.97 9.52 7.84
CA ASP A 170 -6.66 8.43 8.53
C ASP A 170 -8.18 8.66 8.43
N PRO A 171 -8.95 7.79 7.75
CA PRO A 171 -10.39 7.95 7.62
C PRO A 171 -11.17 7.66 8.92
N VAL A 172 -10.51 7.24 10.01
CA VAL A 172 -11.15 6.95 11.30
C VAL A 172 -10.70 7.92 12.40
N ALA A 173 -10.96 9.21 12.22
CA ALA A 173 -10.95 10.16 13.34
C ALA A 173 -12.41 10.40 13.79
N PRO A 174 -12.79 10.10 15.04
CA PRO A 174 -14.09 10.54 15.55
C PRO A 174 -14.15 12.07 15.60
N ALA A 175 -15.30 12.63 15.23
CA ALA A 175 -15.63 14.01 15.54
C ALA A 175 -15.89 14.09 17.06
N ASP A 176 -15.06 14.84 17.77
CA ASP A 176 -15.42 15.45 19.06
C ASP A 176 -16.24 16.71 18.83
#